data_AF-A0A920ABT6-F1
#
_entry.id   AF-A0A920ABT6-F1
#
_cell.length_a   1.000
_cell.length_b   1.000
_cell.length_c   1.000
_cell.angle_alpha   90.00
_cell.angle_beta   90.00
_cell.angle_gamma   90.00
#
_symmetry.space_group_name_H-M   'P 1'
#
loop_
_entity.id
_entity.type
_entity.pdbx_description
1 polymer ?
#
loop_
_entity_poly.entity_id
_entity_poly.type
_entity_poly.pdbx_seq_one_letter_code
_entity_poly.pdbx_strand_id
1 'polypeptide(L)'
;MKPKSFLSEWITEDLEQLNTSLENTFQRVTLVHKTDRERVTIDFNLNFVIKNQTIPLDEQVIIEIKQSRVNRNSVISKLLRSKLIRPFRLSKYCIGCILMDDGLKYNRFKSKLLKINQIQNVWNS
;
A
#
# COMPACT_ATOMS: atom_id res chain seq x y z
N MET A 1 8.70 3.35 25.66
CA MET A 1 8.96 1.94 25.36
C MET A 1 9.99 1.87 24.24
N LYS A 2 11.12 1.18 24.41
CA LYS A 2 12.14 1.08 23.35
C LYS A 2 11.71 -0.01 22.35
N PRO A 3 11.81 0.18 21.02
CA PRO A 3 11.34 -0.81 20.03
C PRO A 3 11.94 -2.21 20.22
N LYS A 4 13.23 -2.30 20.56
CA LYS A 4 13.92 -3.59 20.76
C LYS A 4 13.36 -4.40 21.94
N SER A 5 12.99 -3.75 23.05
CA SER A 5 12.45 -4.47 24.22
C SER A 5 11.05 -5.03 23.96
N PHE A 6 10.26 -4.36 23.12
CA PHE A 6 8.99 -4.90 22.67
C PHE A 6 9.18 -6.15 21.80
N LEU A 7 10.07 -6.09 20.81
CA LEU A 7 10.27 -7.21 19.88
C LEU A 7 10.82 -8.47 20.57
N SER A 8 11.72 -8.31 21.54
CA SER A 8 12.27 -9.46 22.29
C SER A 8 11.23 -10.27 23.08
N GLU A 9 10.05 -9.71 23.34
CA GLU A 9 8.95 -10.42 23.99
C GLU A 9 8.17 -11.33 23.02
N TRP A 10 8.24 -11.06 21.71
CA TRP A 10 7.36 -11.66 20.70
C TRP A 10 8.08 -12.48 19.62
N ILE A 11 9.38 -12.27 19.43
CA ILE A 11 10.18 -13.00 18.43
C ILE A 11 11.43 -13.60 19.07
N THR A 12 11.85 -14.73 18.53
CA THR A 12 13.04 -15.49 18.99
C THR A 12 14.29 -15.15 18.19
N GLU A 13 14.09 -14.52 17.04
CA GLU A 13 15.11 -14.11 16.10
C GLU A 13 15.99 -13.01 16.69
N ASP A 14 17.26 -13.02 16.29
CA ASP A 14 18.23 -12.02 16.70
C ASP A 14 17.86 -10.65 16.12
N LEU A 15 17.58 -9.69 17.02
CA LEU A 15 17.19 -8.33 16.64
C LEU A 15 18.30 -7.58 15.89
N GLU A 16 19.57 -8.00 16.03
CA GLU A 16 20.68 -7.41 15.28
C GLU A 16 20.69 -7.85 13.80
N GLN A 17 19.93 -8.88 13.44
CA GLN A 17 19.78 -9.33 12.04
C GLN A 17 18.66 -8.59 11.30
N LEU A 18 17.85 -7.79 12.01
CA LEU A 18 16.79 -7.01 11.38
C LEU A 18 17.38 -5.80 10.64
N ASN A 19 17.21 -5.80 9.32
CA ASN A 19 17.55 -4.67 8.46
C ASN A 19 16.31 -4.05 7.81
N THR A 20 16.37 -2.75 7.48
CA THR A 20 15.35 -2.11 6.65
C THR A 20 15.31 -2.81 5.29
N SER A 21 14.14 -3.33 4.92
CA SER A 21 13.92 -4.01 3.64
C SER A 21 13.30 -3.08 2.59
N LEU A 22 12.41 -2.19 3.01
CA LEU A 22 11.73 -1.21 2.15
C LEU A 22 11.20 -0.08 3.03
N GLU A 23 11.51 1.15 2.65
CA GLU A 23 10.80 2.33 3.14
C GLU A 23 9.69 2.70 2.15
N ASN A 24 8.51 3.01 2.68
CA ASN A 24 7.33 3.39 1.91
C ASN A 24 6.73 4.65 2.53
N THR A 25 6.89 5.78 1.84
CA THR A 25 6.37 7.07 2.29
C THR A 25 5.18 7.50 1.42
N PHE A 26 4.26 8.26 2.02
CA PHE A 26 3.07 8.77 1.35
C PHE A 26 2.44 9.89 2.17
N GLN A 27 1.64 10.72 1.51
CA GLN A 27 0.75 11.66 2.18
C GLN A 27 -0.65 11.04 2.28
N ARG A 28 -1.30 11.23 3.43
CA ARG A 28 -2.61 10.62 3.71
C ARG A 28 -3.63 11.65 4.12
N VAL A 29 -4.77 11.65 3.44
CA VAL A 29 -6.02 12.22 3.95
C VAL A 29 -6.86 11.09 4.55
N THR A 30 -7.37 11.31 5.77
CA THR A 30 -8.28 10.36 6.43
C THR A 30 -9.64 11.02 6.63
N LEU A 31 -10.68 10.39 6.10
CA LEU A 31 -12.07 10.78 6.30
C LEU A 31 -12.71 9.79 7.28
N VAL A 32 -13.23 10.30 8.38
CA VAL A 32 -13.94 9.49 9.39
C VAL A 32 -15.40 9.87 9.35
N HIS A 33 -16.26 8.87 9.21
CA HIS A 33 -17.69 9.10 9.26
C HIS A 33 -18.12 9.44 10.70
N LYS A 34 -19.00 10.43 10.86
CA LYS A 34 -19.36 10.98 12.19
C LYS A 34 -20.22 10.03 13.03
N THR A 35 -21.00 9.17 12.37
CA THR A 35 -21.98 8.28 13.01
C THR A 35 -21.69 6.80 12.71
N ASP A 36 -21.65 6.44 11.43
CA ASP A 36 -21.29 5.08 11.00
C ASP A 36 -19.83 4.71 11.26
N ARG A 37 -19.58 3.40 11.38
CA ARG A 37 -18.23 2.83 11.49
C ARG A 37 -17.58 2.68 10.11
N GLU A 38 -17.46 3.79 9.38
CA GLU A 38 -16.75 3.89 8.10
C GLU A 38 -15.59 4.89 8.21
N ARG A 39 -14.41 4.47 7.74
CA ARG A 39 -13.23 5.33 7.58
C ARG A 39 -12.64 5.13 6.21
N VAL A 40 -12.31 6.22 5.53
CA VAL A 40 -11.65 6.21 4.23
C VAL A 40 -10.27 6.81 4.38
N THR A 41 -9.25 6.16 3.85
CA THR A 41 -7.91 6.75 3.72
C THR A 41 -7.58 6.92 2.25
N ILE A 42 -7.03 8.07 1.90
CA ILE A 42 -6.57 8.43 0.55
C ILE A 42 -5.08 8.67 0.66
N ASP A 43 -4.30 7.76 0.10
CA ASP A 43 -2.84 7.84 0.07
C ASP A 43 -2.40 8.31 -1.32
N PHE A 44 -1.55 9.33 -1.37
CA PHE A 44 -1.00 9.92 -2.60
C PHE A 44 0.46 10.32 -2.37
N ASN A 45 1.18 10.67 -3.44
CA ASN A 45 2.62 10.96 -3.41
C ASN A 45 3.40 9.81 -2.77
N LEU A 46 3.12 8.58 -3.24
CA LEU A 46 3.76 7.38 -2.73
C LEU A 46 5.20 7.30 -3.22
N ASN A 47 6.14 7.01 -2.33
CA ASN A 47 7.52 6.72 -2.70
C ASN A 47 7.97 5.43 -2.04
N PHE A 48 8.56 4.55 -2.84
CA PHE A 48 9.33 3.44 -2.33
C PHE A 48 10.81 3.84 -2.28
N VAL A 49 11.52 3.45 -1.22
CA VAL A 49 12.94 3.73 -1.04
C VAL A 49 13.65 2.50 -0.52
N ILE A 50 14.76 2.13 -1.19
CA ILE A 50 15.74 1.15 -0.70
C ILE A 50 17.13 1.73 -0.91
N LYS A 51 17.88 1.90 0.19
CA LYS A 51 19.24 2.47 0.16
C LYS A 51 19.27 3.82 -0.58
N ASN A 52 19.85 3.87 -1.78
CA ASN A 52 19.98 5.08 -2.62
C ASN A 52 19.03 5.09 -3.82
N GLN A 53 18.11 4.12 -3.91
CA GLN A 53 17.12 4.04 -4.98
C GLN A 53 15.75 4.51 -4.48
N THR A 54 15.06 5.29 -5.29
CA THR A 54 13.71 5.79 -5.01
C THR A 54 12.85 5.60 -6.25
N ILE A 55 11.65 5.06 -6.06
CA ILE A 55 10.64 4.93 -7.12
C ILE A 55 9.42 5.73 -6.68
N PRO A 56 9.20 6.92 -7.27
CA PRO A 56 8.00 7.69 -7.05
C PRO A 56 6.81 7.10 -7.81
N LEU A 57 5.66 7.06 -7.16
CA LEU A 57 4.38 6.68 -7.72
C LEU A 57 3.41 7.88 -7.67
N ASP A 58 3.82 8.99 -8.29
CA ASP A 58 3.17 10.30 -8.19
C ASP A 58 1.76 10.33 -8.78
N GLU A 59 1.49 9.51 -9.80
CA GLU A 59 0.17 9.44 -10.45
C GLU A 59 -0.75 8.41 -9.78
N GLN A 60 -0.24 7.62 -8.83
CA GLN A 60 -1.00 6.59 -8.14
C GLN A 60 -1.66 7.15 -6.87
N VAL A 61 -2.96 6.90 -6.76
CA VAL A 61 -3.73 7.18 -5.53
C VAL A 61 -4.34 5.89 -5.02
N ILE A 62 -4.14 5.59 -3.74
CA ILE A 62 -4.73 4.42 -3.08
C ILE A 62 -5.84 4.88 -2.14
N ILE A 63 -7.07 4.53 -2.49
CA ILE A 63 -8.25 4.75 -1.65
C ILE A 63 -8.58 3.44 -0.93
N GLU A 64 -8.46 3.42 0.39
CA GLU A 64 -8.85 2.30 1.24
C GLU A 64 -10.10 2.65 2.04
N ILE A 65 -11.14 1.82 1.90
CA ILE A 65 -12.39 1.95 2.66
C ILE A 65 -12.39 0.89 3.77
N LYS A 66 -12.49 1.33 5.03
CA LYS A 66 -12.57 0.47 6.22
C LYS A 66 -13.98 0.57 6.81
N GLN A 67 -14.65 -0.57 6.91
CA GLN A 67 -16.00 -0.70 7.45
C GLN A 67 -16.06 -1.85 8.45
N SER A 68 -16.90 -1.75 9.48
CA SER A 68 -17.14 -2.85 10.42
C SER A 68 -17.84 -4.05 9.77
N ARG A 69 -18.76 -3.78 8.83
CA ARG A 69 -19.40 -4.73 7.93
C ARG A 69 -19.35 -4.16 6.53
N VAL A 70 -19.08 -5.00 5.53
CA VAL A 70 -19.01 -4.56 4.13
C VAL A 70 -20.36 -3.99 3.70
N ASN A 71 -20.39 -2.69 3.43
CA ASN A 71 -21.55 -1.98 2.90
C ASN A 71 -21.22 -1.38 1.54
N ARG A 72 -21.58 -2.12 0.48
CA ARG A 72 -21.38 -1.68 -0.92
C ARG A 72 -22.26 -0.51 -1.34
N ASN A 73 -23.24 -0.16 -0.50
CA ASN A 73 -24.16 0.95 -0.72
C ASN A 73 -23.76 2.23 0.02
N SER A 74 -22.60 2.25 0.70
CA SER A 74 -22.08 3.47 1.31
C SER A 74 -21.84 4.56 0.26
N VAL A 75 -21.86 5.82 0.70
CA VAL A 75 -21.72 7.00 -0.18
C VAL A 75 -20.42 6.91 -0.99
N ILE A 76 -19.30 6.62 -0.32
CA ILE A 76 -18.00 6.48 -0.98
C ILE A 76 -17.97 5.29 -1.95
N SER A 77 -18.56 4.15 -1.58
CA SER A 77 -18.61 2.96 -2.44
C SER A 77 -19.41 3.21 -3.72
N LYS A 78 -20.55 3.92 -3.62
CA LYS A 78 -21.37 4.30 -4.77
C LYS A 78 -20.65 5.32 -5.66
N LEU A 79 -19.99 6.31 -5.06
CA LEU A 79 -19.22 7.33 -5.77
C LEU A 79 -18.07 6.72 -6.59
N LEU A 80 -17.25 5.86 -5.99
CA LEU A 80 -16.15 5.21 -6.72
C LEU A 80 -16.68 4.34 -7.87
N ARG A 81 -17.77 3.60 -7.64
CA ARG A 81 -18.42 2.80 -8.68
C ARG A 81 -18.95 3.63 -9.84
N SER A 82 -19.58 4.79 -9.58
CA SER A 82 -20.08 5.67 -10.65
C SER A 82 -18.95 6.30 -11.46
N LYS A 83 -17.76 6.43 -10.88
CA LYS A 83 -16.52 6.82 -11.56
C LYS A 83 -15.76 5.65 -12.19
N LEU A 84 -16.36 4.46 -12.26
CA LEU A 84 -15.75 3.23 -12.77
C LEU A 84 -14.47 2.79 -12.04
N ILE A 85 -14.21 3.33 -10.84
CA ILE A 85 -13.10 2.93 -9.98
C ILE A 85 -13.51 1.63 -9.28
N ARG A 86 -12.94 0.52 -9.72
CA ARG A 86 -13.26 -0.82 -9.19
C ARG A 86 -12.31 -1.20 -8.05
N PRO A 87 -12.79 -1.95 -7.03
CA PRO A 87 -11.93 -2.43 -5.95
C PRO A 87 -10.74 -3.23 -6.47
N PHE A 88 -9.58 -2.98 -5.88
CA PHE A 88 -8.32 -3.63 -6.23
C PHE A 88 -7.53 -3.97 -4.98
N ARG A 89 -7.14 -5.25 -4.81
CA ARG A 89 -6.39 -5.71 -3.63
C ARG A 89 -4.89 -5.63 -3.90
N LEU A 90 -4.19 -4.77 -3.17
CA LEU A 90 -2.75 -4.60 -3.27
C LEU A 90 -2.10 -4.48 -1.89
N SER A 91 -0.83 -4.85 -1.81
CA SER A 91 0.05 -4.59 -0.66
C SER A 91 1.11 -3.62 -1.12
N LYS A 92 1.21 -2.44 -0.49
CA LYS A 92 2.24 -1.45 -0.82
C LYS A 92 3.64 -2.05 -0.67
N TYR A 93 3.86 -2.80 0.41
CA TYR A 93 5.12 -3.48 0.66
C TYR A 93 5.49 -4.47 -0.44
N CYS A 94 4.59 -5.41 -0.79
CA CYS A 94 4.91 -6.41 -1.81
C CYS A 94 5.15 -5.78 -3.18
N ILE A 95 4.37 -4.76 -3.55
CA ILE A 95 4.58 -4.04 -4.81
C ILE A 95 5.93 -3.30 -4.77
N GLY A 96 6.23 -2.56 -3.69
CA GLY A 96 7.48 -1.84 -3.55
C GLY A 96 8.71 -2.76 -3.59
N CYS A 97 8.67 -3.91 -2.90
CA CYS A 97 9.75 -4.89 -2.99
C CYS A 97 9.95 -5.40 -4.43
N ILE A 98 8.87 -5.69 -5.16
CA ILE A 98 8.97 -6.17 -6.55
C ILE A 98 9.49 -5.08 -7.50
N LEU A 99 9.08 -3.84 -7.30
CA LEU A 99 9.54 -2.72 -8.13
C LEU A 99 11.01 -2.37 -7.86
N MET A 100 11.52 -2.65 -6.66
CA MET A 100 12.87 -2.29 -6.23
C MET A 100 13.89 -3.43 -6.34
N ASP A 101 13.44 -4.67 -6.54
CA ASP A 101 14.29 -5.86 -6.62
C ASP A 101 13.95 -6.68 -7.87
N ASP A 102 14.73 -6.49 -8.92
CA ASP A 102 14.60 -7.20 -10.20
C ASP A 102 14.78 -8.73 -10.05
N GLY A 103 15.45 -9.19 -8.98
CA GLY A 103 15.62 -10.61 -8.68
C GLY A 103 14.38 -11.26 -8.06
N LEU A 104 13.39 -10.48 -7.64
CA LEU A 104 12.25 -10.99 -6.89
C LEU A 104 11.18 -11.59 -7.80
N LYS A 105 10.78 -12.84 -7.51
CA LYS A 105 9.75 -13.53 -8.30
C LYS A 105 8.40 -12.82 -8.24
N TYR A 106 7.95 -12.28 -9.37
CA TYR A 106 6.76 -11.43 -9.45
C TYR A 106 5.53 -12.09 -10.11
N ASN A 107 5.61 -13.34 -10.58
CA ASN A 107 4.55 -13.95 -11.42
C ASN A 107 3.14 -13.86 -10.81
N ARG A 108 3.02 -14.03 -9.49
CA ARG A 108 1.73 -13.91 -8.77
C ARG A 108 1.17 -12.47 -8.77
N PHE A 109 2.04 -11.48 -8.92
CA PHE A 109 1.71 -10.04 -8.91
C PHE A 109 1.70 -9.42 -10.31
N LYS A 110 2.08 -10.16 -11.36
CA LYS A 110 2.15 -9.64 -12.75
C LYS A 110 0.88 -8.91 -13.19
N SER A 111 -0.30 -9.48 -12.95
CA SER A 111 -1.58 -8.83 -13.29
C SER A 111 -1.85 -7.54 -12.51
N LYS A 112 -1.26 -7.39 -11.32
CA LYS A 112 -1.33 -6.16 -10.52
C LYS A 112 -0.37 -5.11 -11.05
N LEU A 113 0.87 -5.50 -11.39
CA LEU A 113 1.87 -4.62 -11.96
C LEU A 113 1.40 -4.04 -13.31
N LEU A 114 0.83 -4.88 -14.17
CA LEU A 114 0.26 -4.43 -15.44
C LEU A 114 -0.85 -3.37 -15.26
N LYS A 115 -1.70 -3.52 -14.24
CA LYS A 115 -2.74 -2.51 -13.92
C LYS A 115 -2.14 -1.22 -13.38
N ILE A 116 -1.10 -1.31 -12.56
CA ILE A 116 -0.39 -0.13 -12.05
C ILE A 116 0.26 0.62 -13.22
N ASN A 117 0.89 -0.10 -14.16
CA ASN A 117 1.50 0.48 -15.37
C ASN A 117 0.53 1.18 -16.31
N GLN A 118 -0.75 0.80 -16.31
CA GLN A 118 -1.77 1.51 -17.09
C GLN A 118 -2.04 2.93 -16.58
N ILE A 119 -1.71 3.20 -15.31
CA ILE A 119 -1.83 4.52 -14.71
C ILE A 119 -0.49 5.24 -14.83
N GLN A 120 0.60 4.62 -14.37
CA GLN A 120 1.96 5.18 -14.40
C GLN A 120 2.94 4.08 -14.77
N ASN A 121 3.72 4.26 -15.84
CA ASN A 121 4.67 3.23 -16.27
C ASN A 121 5.88 3.15 -15.34
N VAL A 122 5.85 2.21 -14.39
CA VAL A 122 6.86 2.06 -13.32
C VAL A 122 7.51 0.67 -13.28
N TRP A 123 7.04 -0.25 -14.12
CA TRP A 123 7.54 -1.62 -14.18
C TRP A 123 7.78 -2.04 -15.62
N ASN A 124 9.00 -2.37 -15.99
CA ASN A 124 9.28 -2.92 -17.31
C ASN A 124 9.65 -4.40 -17.13
N SER A 125 8.91 -5.29 -17.79
CA SER A 125 9.18 -6.75 -17.78
C SER A 125 10.43 -7.12 -18.54
#